data_AF-A0A089LHB7-F1
#
_entry.id   AF-A0A089LHB7-F1
#
_cell.length_a   1.000
_cell.length_b   1.000
_cell.length_c   1.000
_cell.angle_alpha   90.00
_cell.angle_beta   90.00
_cell.angle_gamma   90.00
#
_symmetry.space_group_name_H-M   'P 1'
#
loop_
_entity.id
_entity.type
_entity.pdbx_description
1 polymer ?
#
loop_
_entity_poly.entity_id
_entity_poly.type
_entity_poly.pdbx_seq_one_letter_code
_entity_poly.pdbx_strand_id
1 'polypeptide(L)'
;MGQESYNFLIFDKRNQAIVAPEEYGDNILEIVGGFAVGNSFLQTAEVISSITGVSPYSPADLFSYQSPQCYYTLDDDNCIIEIEMNCGELAEQVEEISIRFAVSNPIETYEKTIGLCKLLCEKLNVDVYKVSW
;
A
#
# COMPACT_ATOMS: atom_id res chain seq x y z
N MET A 1 -21.69 -11.77 -4.87
CA MET A 1 -21.61 -10.33 -5.21
C MET A 1 -20.19 -9.93 -4.88
N GLY A 2 -19.40 -9.52 -5.89
CA GLY A 2 -17.97 -9.27 -5.72
C GLY A 2 -17.77 -8.16 -4.70
N GLN A 3 -16.96 -8.41 -3.67
CA GLN A 3 -16.46 -7.34 -2.82
C GLN A 3 -15.56 -6.49 -3.71
N GLU A 4 -16.02 -5.30 -4.07
CA GLU A 4 -15.13 -4.29 -4.64
C GLU A 4 -14.02 -4.06 -3.60
N SER A 5 -12.78 -4.28 -4.00
CA SER A 5 -11.60 -3.95 -3.21
C SER A 5 -10.85 -2.87 -3.96
N TYR A 6 -10.59 -1.76 -3.28
CA TYR A 6 -9.77 -0.69 -3.84
C TYR A 6 -8.32 -0.95 -3.43
N ASN A 7 -7.39 -0.76 -4.37
CA ASN A 7 -5.97 -0.81 -4.08
C ASN A 7 -5.31 0.51 -4.54
N PHE A 8 -4.50 1.10 -3.67
CA PHE A 8 -3.67 2.25 -3.98
C PHE A 8 -2.21 1.85 -3.84
N LEU A 9 -1.41 2.10 -4.87
CA LEU A 9 0.02 1.87 -4.84
C LEU A 9 0.74 3.20 -4.62
N ILE A 10 1.62 3.22 -3.63
CA ILE A 10 2.52 4.33 -3.34
C ILE A 10 3.93 3.92 -3.74
N PHE A 11 4.58 4.74 -4.57
CA PHE A 11 5.91 4.48 -5.11
C PHE A 11 6.73 5.76 -5.25
N ASP A 12 8.06 5.64 -5.35
CA ASP A 12 8.95 6.79 -5.49
C ASP A 12 8.63 7.60 -6.75
N LYS A 13 8.58 8.94 -6.64
CA LYS A 13 8.21 9.87 -7.71
C LYS A 13 9.08 9.79 -8.97
N ARG A 14 10.27 9.18 -8.86
CA ARG A 14 11.19 8.93 -9.97
C ARG A 14 10.81 7.70 -10.79
N ASN A 15 9.98 6.81 -10.24
CA ASN A 15 9.42 5.68 -10.97
C ASN A 15 8.24 6.15 -11.84
N GLN A 16 7.89 5.33 -12.83
CA GLN A 16 6.77 5.54 -13.73
C GLN A 16 5.79 4.37 -13.63
N ALA A 17 4.53 4.70 -13.47
CA ALA A 17 3.41 3.77 -13.58
C ALA A 17 3.06 3.57 -15.07
N ILE A 18 3.16 2.34 -15.56
CA ILE A 18 2.77 1.93 -16.90
C ILE A 18 1.60 0.97 -16.76
N VAL A 19 0.49 1.27 -17.42
CA VAL A 19 -0.64 0.33 -17.52
C VAL A 19 -0.42 -0.50 -18.77
N ALA A 20 -0.17 -1.80 -18.61
CA ALA A 20 -0.03 -2.71 -19.73
C ALA A 20 -1.36 -2.83 -20.48
N PRO A 21 -1.34 -2.84 -21.83
CA PRO A 21 -2.56 -2.96 -22.61
C PRO A 21 -3.23 -4.33 -22.39
N GLU A 22 -4.57 -4.35 -22.43
CA GLU A 22 -5.44 -5.51 -22.13
C GLU A 22 -5.08 -6.82 -22.86
N GLU A 23 -4.34 -6.72 -23.97
CA GLU A 23 -3.87 -7.84 -24.79
C GLU A 23 -2.92 -8.81 -24.04
N TYR A 24 -2.45 -8.47 -22.84
CA TYR A 24 -1.63 -9.34 -21.97
C TYR A 24 -2.35 -9.89 -20.73
N GLY A 25 -3.66 -9.68 -20.59
CA GLY A 25 -4.45 -10.02 -19.39
C GLY A 25 -4.54 -8.85 -18.41
N ASP A 26 -5.67 -8.79 -17.67
CA ASP A 26 -6.11 -7.79 -16.67
C ASP A 26 -5.16 -6.60 -16.46
N ASN A 27 -5.50 -5.40 -16.96
CA ASN A 27 -4.83 -4.09 -16.74
C ASN A 27 -3.65 -4.11 -15.74
N ILE A 28 -2.52 -4.71 -16.12
CA ILE A 28 -1.41 -4.92 -15.19
C ILE A 28 -0.72 -3.58 -15.02
N LEU A 29 -0.73 -3.06 -13.80
CA LEU A 29 0.06 -1.89 -13.45
C LEU A 29 1.51 -2.33 -13.21
N GLU A 30 2.42 -1.85 -14.05
CA GLU A 30 3.86 -2.06 -13.93
C GLU A 30 4.51 -0.76 -13.43
N ILE A 31 5.36 -0.86 -12.40
CA ILE A 31 6.15 0.26 -11.88
C ILE A 31 7.58 0.11 -12.39
N VAL A 32 8.04 1.09 -13.18
CA VAL A 32 9.37 1.08 -13.80
C VAL A 32 10.24 2.20 -13.22
N GLY A 33 11.46 1.88 -12.77
CA GLY A 33 12.43 2.87 -12.32
C GLY A 33 13.39 2.35 -11.23
N GLY A 34 12.98 1.32 -10.49
CA GLY A 34 13.82 0.65 -9.48
C GLY A 34 14.21 1.54 -8.29
N PHE A 35 13.55 2.69 -8.10
CA PHE A 35 13.76 3.55 -6.94
C PHE A 35 12.85 3.12 -5.79
N ALA A 36 13.44 2.93 -4.62
CA ALA A 36 12.71 2.55 -3.41
C ALA A 36 11.90 3.70 -2.80
N VAL A 37 10.80 3.35 -2.14
CA VAL A 37 10.03 4.21 -1.24
C VAL A 37 10.81 4.48 0.04
N GLY A 38 11.28 5.72 0.19
CA GLY A 38 12.01 6.18 1.37
C GLY A 38 13.50 5.81 1.36
N ASN A 39 14.20 6.05 2.47
CA ASN A 39 15.64 5.78 2.55
C ASN A 39 15.97 4.36 3.05
N SER A 40 15.08 3.74 3.84
CA SER A 40 15.22 2.37 4.36
C SER A 40 13.90 1.79 4.82
N PHE A 41 13.84 0.47 4.94
CA PHE A 41 12.70 -0.26 5.50
C PHE A 41 12.28 0.27 6.87
N LEU A 42 13.25 0.39 7.78
CA LEU A 42 12.98 0.84 9.16
C LEU A 42 12.40 2.25 9.20
N GLN A 43 12.92 3.16 8.38
CA GLN A 43 12.39 4.53 8.34
C GLN A 43 10.96 4.55 7.81
N THR A 44 10.66 3.78 6.77
CA THR A 44 9.31 3.68 6.21
C THR A 44 8.34 3.06 7.24
N ALA A 45 8.77 2.02 7.94
CA ALA A 45 8.02 1.39 9.03
C ALA A 45 7.73 2.37 10.18
N GLU A 46 8.72 3.17 10.59
CA GLU A 46 8.57 4.20 11.63
C GLU A 46 7.55 5.27 11.21
N VAL A 47 7.60 5.70 9.94
CA VAL A 47 6.65 6.67 9.40
C VAL A 47 5.22 6.13 9.43
N ILE A 48 4.99 4.89 8.97
CA ILE A 48 3.67 4.25 9.00
C ILE A 48 3.18 4.08 10.44
N SER A 49 4.05 3.58 11.33
CA SER A 49 3.72 3.36 12.75
C SER A 49 3.45 4.65 13.52
N SER A 50 3.90 5.80 13.02
CA SER A 50 3.62 7.11 13.61
C SER A 50 2.19 7.61 13.37
N ILE A 51 1.43 6.96 12.48
CA ILE A 51 0.07 7.36 12.12
C ILE A 51 -0.90 6.87 13.18
N THR A 52 -1.68 7.78 13.75
CA THR A 52 -2.66 7.44 14.79
C THR A 52 -3.68 6.42 14.27
N GLY A 53 -3.90 5.36 15.03
CA GLY A 53 -4.84 4.28 14.68
C GLY A 53 -4.25 3.20 13.77
N VAL A 54 -3.06 3.42 13.20
CA VAL A 54 -2.33 2.39 12.46
C VAL A 54 -1.57 1.50 13.43
N SER A 55 -1.71 0.19 13.28
CA SER A 55 -1.02 -0.79 14.12
C SER A 55 -0.50 -1.97 13.28
N PRO A 56 0.66 -2.54 13.62
CA PRO A 56 1.14 -3.73 12.94
C PRO A 56 0.20 -4.91 13.21
N TYR A 57 -0.04 -5.73 12.19
CA TYR A 57 -0.82 -6.96 12.33
C TYR A 57 -0.15 -8.10 11.57
N SER A 58 -0.57 -9.32 11.87
CA SER A 58 -0.11 -10.52 11.16
C SER A 58 -1.30 -11.10 10.40
N PRO A 59 -1.35 -10.98 9.05
CA PRO A 59 -2.39 -11.63 8.27
C PRO A 59 -2.46 -13.13 8.58
N ALA A 60 -3.67 -13.68 8.66
CA ALA A 60 -3.89 -15.09 8.98
C ALA A 60 -3.34 -16.03 7.89
N ASP A 61 -3.29 -15.55 6.64
CA ASP A 61 -2.87 -16.29 5.45
C ASP A 61 -1.41 -16.02 5.05
N LEU A 62 -0.58 -15.48 5.95
CA LEU A 62 0.85 -15.29 5.67
C LEU A 62 1.47 -16.64 5.33
N PHE A 63 1.88 -16.78 4.06
CA PHE A 63 2.83 -17.81 3.69
C PHE A 63 4.16 -17.52 4.41
N SER A 64 4.92 -18.58 4.73
CA SER A 64 6.12 -18.54 5.58
C SER A 64 7.26 -17.62 5.13
N TYR A 65 7.14 -16.97 3.97
CA TYR A 65 8.13 -16.04 3.40
C TYR A 65 7.78 -14.55 3.61
N GLN A 66 6.54 -14.21 4.00
CA GLN A 66 6.15 -12.82 4.24
C GLN A 66 6.38 -12.46 5.71
N SER A 67 7.18 -11.41 5.95
CA SER A 67 7.50 -10.93 7.30
C SER A 67 6.31 -10.14 7.85
N PRO A 68 5.76 -10.48 9.04
CA PRO A 68 4.66 -9.73 9.68
C PRO A 68 4.96 -8.24 9.86
N GLN A 69 6.24 -7.85 9.84
CA GLN A 69 6.68 -6.47 9.93
C GLN A 69 6.29 -5.61 8.72
N CYS A 70 5.82 -6.22 7.64
CA CYS A 70 5.40 -5.54 6.42
C CYS A 70 3.92 -5.12 6.46
N TYR A 71 3.15 -5.58 7.45
CA TYR A 71 1.70 -5.48 7.45
C TYR A 71 1.19 -4.61 8.58
N TYR A 72 0.36 -3.64 8.23
CA TYR A 72 -0.32 -2.75 9.16
C TYR A 72 -1.80 -2.63 8.83
N THR A 73 -2.60 -2.40 9.85
CA THR A 73 -4.02 -2.11 9.70
C THR A 73 -4.35 -0.79 10.38
N LEU A 74 -5.22 -0.01 9.76
CA LEU A 74 -6.02 1.02 10.40
C LEU A 74 -7.42 0.43 10.55
N ASP A 75 -7.75 0.08 11.79
CA ASP A 75 -9.04 -0.51 12.16
C ASP A 75 -9.72 0.44 13.15
N ASP A 76 -10.85 1.02 12.72
CA ASP A 76 -11.78 1.70 13.61
C ASP A 76 -13.18 1.08 13.48
N ASP A 77 -14.11 1.51 14.34
CA ASP A 77 -15.47 0.96 14.38
C ASP A 77 -16.21 1.00 13.02
N ASN A 78 -15.72 1.78 12.04
CA ASN A 78 -16.37 2.02 10.76
C ASN A 78 -15.58 1.53 9.53
N CYS A 79 -14.25 1.37 9.62
CA CYS A 79 -13.42 1.02 8.48
C CYS A 79 -12.20 0.17 8.84
N ILE A 80 -11.83 -0.73 7.92
CA ILE A 80 -10.60 -1.51 7.97
C ILE A 80 -9.80 -1.19 6.71
N ILE A 81 -8.61 -0.61 6.88
CA ILE A 81 -7.67 -0.30 5.82
C ILE A 81 -6.38 -1.08 6.09
N GLU A 82 -5.99 -1.93 5.16
CA GLU A 82 -4.75 -2.68 5.19
C GLU A 82 -3.64 -1.91 4.46
N ILE A 83 -2.44 -1.94 5.02
CA ILE A 83 -1.23 -1.35 4.47
C ILE A 83 -0.19 -2.47 4.42
N GLU A 84 0.36 -2.72 3.23
CA GLU A 84 1.42 -3.69 2.98
C GLU A 84 2.63 -2.97 2.41
N MET A 85 3.77 -3.09 3.08
CA MET A 85 5.07 -2.69 2.53
C MET A 85 5.63 -3.83 1.69
N ASN A 86 5.69 -3.64 0.38
CA ASN A 86 6.32 -4.62 -0.50
C ASN A 86 7.83 -4.35 -0.53
N CYS A 87 8.56 -5.30 0.03
CA CYS A 87 10.00 -5.39 -0.05
C CYS A 87 10.34 -6.74 -0.69
N GLY A 88 11.20 -6.77 -1.71
CA GLY A 88 11.71 -8.04 -2.24
C GLY A 88 12.30 -8.90 -1.11
N GLU A 89 12.43 -10.22 -1.33
CA GLU A 89 12.75 -11.24 -0.31
C GLU A 89 14.01 -10.96 0.56
N LEU A 90 14.84 -9.99 0.19
CA LEU A 90 16.09 -9.60 0.87
C LEU A 90 16.31 -8.08 0.93
N ALA A 91 15.28 -7.25 0.69
CA ALA A 91 15.48 -5.82 0.48
C ALA A 91 15.62 -5.04 1.80
N GLU A 92 16.67 -4.22 1.92
CA GLU A 92 16.84 -3.23 3.00
C GLU A 92 15.90 -2.02 2.83
N GLN A 93 15.15 -1.98 1.73
CA GLN A 93 14.35 -0.85 1.28
C GLN A 93 12.97 -1.33 0.83
N VAL A 94 11.97 -0.46 0.95
CA VAL A 94 10.60 -0.72 0.49
C VAL A 94 10.51 -0.34 -0.98
N GLU A 95 10.06 -1.22 -1.84
CA GLU A 95 9.93 -0.94 -3.28
C GLU A 95 8.64 -0.15 -3.57
N GLU A 96 7.56 -0.58 -2.92
CA GLU A 96 6.24 0.06 -3.02
C GLU A 96 5.43 -0.19 -1.73
N ILE A 97 4.39 0.61 -1.51
CA ILE A 97 3.41 0.38 -0.44
C ILE A 97 2.05 0.18 -1.08
N SER A 98 1.40 -0.94 -0.79
CA SER A 98 0.02 -1.23 -1.17
C SER A 98 -0.93 -0.85 -0.05
N ILE A 99 -2.00 -0.13 -0.37
CA ILE A 99 -3.07 0.23 0.58
C ILE A 99 -4.39 -0.32 0.07
N ARG A 100 -4.97 -1.26 0.81
CA ARG A 100 -6.19 -1.99 0.44
C ARG A 100 -7.29 -1.76 1.45
N PHE A 101 -8.54 -1.82 1.00
CA PHE A 101 -9.67 -1.92 1.93
C PHE A 101 -10.82 -2.72 1.34
N ALA A 102 -11.56 -3.40 2.21
CA ALA A 102 -12.80 -4.09 1.87
C ALA A 102 -14.00 -3.15 2.05
N VAL A 103 -14.93 -3.16 1.09
CA VAL A 103 -16.09 -2.25 1.09
C VAL A 103 -17.14 -2.72 2.10
N SER A 104 -16.97 -2.33 3.37
CA SER A 104 -18.02 -2.39 4.40
C SER A 104 -18.80 -1.07 4.47
N ASN A 105 -18.11 0.07 4.32
CA ASN A 105 -18.67 1.42 4.14
C ASN A 105 -17.83 2.20 3.10
N PRO A 106 -18.18 2.15 1.79
CA PRO A 106 -17.27 2.54 0.71
C PRO A 106 -16.87 4.01 0.74
N ILE A 107 -17.78 4.93 1.08
CA ILE A 107 -17.52 6.37 0.97
C ILE A 107 -16.56 6.83 2.06
N GLU A 108 -16.88 6.54 3.32
CA GLU A 108 -16.04 6.96 4.45
C GLU A 108 -14.67 6.27 4.43
N THR A 109 -14.65 4.98 4.09
CA THR A 109 -13.39 4.22 3.97
C THR A 109 -12.54 4.78 2.83
N TYR A 110 -13.13 5.06 1.67
CA TYR A 110 -12.40 5.67 0.55
C TYR A 110 -11.81 7.03 0.91
N GLU A 111 -12.59 7.92 1.54
CA GLU A 111 -12.10 9.23 1.97
C GLU A 111 -10.93 9.12 2.97
N LYS A 112 -11.04 8.21 3.95
CA LYS A 112 -9.96 7.92 4.89
C LYS A 112 -8.73 7.34 4.20
N THR A 113 -8.90 6.41 3.26
CA THR A 113 -7.80 5.85 2.47
C THR A 113 -7.10 6.93 1.64
N ILE A 114 -7.83 7.84 1.00
CA ILE A 114 -7.24 8.98 0.27
C ILE A 114 -6.47 9.90 1.23
N GLY A 115 -7.03 10.16 2.42
CA GLY A 115 -6.35 10.94 3.47
C GLY A 115 -5.03 10.28 3.90
N LEU A 116 -5.06 8.97 4.15
CA LEU A 116 -3.89 8.16 4.50
C LEU A 116 -2.84 8.19 3.38
N CYS A 117 -3.25 8.01 2.12
CA CYS A 117 -2.35 8.06 0.96
C CYS A 117 -1.64 9.43 0.88
N LYS A 118 -2.40 10.52 0.99
CA LYS A 118 -1.82 11.89 0.98
C LYS A 118 -0.82 12.10 2.10
N LEU A 119 -1.16 11.67 3.32
CA LEU A 119 -0.27 11.77 4.48
C LEU A 119 1.03 10.99 4.27
N LEU A 120 0.96 9.78 3.72
CA LEU A 120 2.14 8.97 3.41
C LEU A 120 2.97 9.58 2.28
N CYS A 121 2.34 10.06 1.20
CA CYS A 121 3.00 10.78 0.13
C CYS A 121 3.78 12.01 0.63
N GLU A 122 3.20 12.77 1.56
CA GLU A 122 3.87 13.92 2.19
C GLU A 122 5.03 13.49 3.08
N LYS A 123 4.82 12.52 3.99
CA LYS A 123 5.83 12.08 4.95
C LYS A 123 7.02 11.36 4.31
N LEU A 124 6.78 10.60 3.24
CA LEU A 124 7.81 9.81 2.54
C LEU A 124 8.32 10.50 1.26
N ASN A 125 7.72 11.63 0.86
CA ASN A 125 8.01 12.33 -0.39
C ASN A 125 7.90 11.42 -1.64
N VAL A 126 6.76 10.74 -1.75
CA VAL A 126 6.45 9.74 -2.80
C VAL A 126 5.13 10.09 -3.52
N ASP A 127 4.82 9.39 -4.60
CA ASP A 127 3.58 9.56 -5.36
C ASP A 127 2.63 8.37 -5.14
N VAL A 128 1.34 8.57 -5.45
CA VAL A 128 0.30 7.54 -5.31
C VAL A 128 -0.43 7.34 -6.63
N TYR A 129 -0.75 6.09 -6.93
CA TYR A 129 -1.56 5.69 -8.07
C TYR A 129 -2.73 4.83 -7.61
N LYS A 130 -3.92 5.13 -8.12
CA LYS A 130 -5.13 4.34 -7.86
C LYS A 130 -5.18 3.16 -8.82
N VAL A 131 -5.24 1.95 -8.29
CA VAL A 131 -5.45 0.74 -9.09
C VAL A 131 -6.94 0.37 -9.04
N SER A 132 -7.57 0.36 -10.20
CA SER A 132 -8.94 -0.12 -10.40
C SER A 132 -8.89 -1.47 -11.08
N TRP A 133 -9.35 -2.51 -10.39
CA TRP A 133 -9.55 -3.87 -10.93
C TRP A 133 -11.00 -4.04 -11.39
#